data_AF-A0AAV9L3P9-F1
#
_entry.id   AF-A0AAV9L3P9-F1
#
_cell.length_a   1.000
_cell.length_b   1.000
_cell.length_c   1.000
_cell.angle_alpha   90.00
_cell.angle_beta   90.00
_cell.angle_gamma   90.00
#
_symmetry.space_group_name_H-M   'P 1'
#
loop_
_entity.id
_entity.type
_entity.pdbx_description
1 polymer ?
#
loop_
_entity_poly.entity_id
_entity_poly.type
_entity_poly.pdbx_seq_one_letter_code
_entity_poly.pdbx_strand_id
1 'polypeptide(L)'
;MAVALRLSCLCFLQLLIVIVLFINSSADNSIEEAEQFPSLSNSTFVNRLSGNDELRHEHAVDDPEAIASMVDTSIRNSTERRKLGYFSCTTGNPIDDCWRCDRHWQRNRRRLADCSIGFGRNAIGGRDGRFYVVTDSGNDDPVNPRPGTLRHAVIQDEPLWIVFKRDMHITLKQELIMNSFKTIDARGVNVHIANGACITIQFVTNIIIHGLHIHDCKPTGNAMVRSSPSHYGWRTMADGDAISIFGSSHIWVDHNSLSNCADGLIDAIMGSTAITISNNYFTHHNEVILLGHSDSYVRDKVMQVTIAFNHFGEGLIQRMPRCRHGYFHVVNNDYTHWEMYAIGGSAAPTINSQGNRYLAPVNPFAKEVTKRVEPWEGSWKQWNWRSVGDLLLNGAYFTASGRAAPGSYARASSLAAKSSSMVGMITSNAGALS
;
A
#
# COMPACT_ATOMS: atom_id res chain seq x y z
N MET A 1 -65.70 -29.37 -15.34
CA MET A 1 -64.25 -29.08 -15.43
C MET A 1 -63.91 -27.93 -14.49
N ALA A 2 -63.79 -28.20 -13.19
CA ALA A 2 -63.53 -27.18 -12.17
C ALA A 2 -62.88 -27.78 -10.91
N VAL A 3 -61.89 -28.67 -11.08
CA VAL A 3 -61.14 -29.25 -9.94
C VAL A 3 -59.63 -29.26 -10.17
N ALA A 4 -59.12 -29.07 -11.40
CA ALA A 4 -57.69 -29.18 -11.68
C ALA A 4 -56.86 -27.90 -11.47
N LEU A 5 -57.48 -26.72 -11.24
CA LEU A 5 -56.74 -25.45 -11.16
C LEU A 5 -56.44 -24.94 -9.74
N ARG A 6 -56.91 -25.64 -8.69
CA ARG A 6 -56.63 -25.24 -7.30
C ARG A 6 -55.44 -25.98 -6.67
N LEU A 7 -55.02 -27.13 -7.21
CA LEU A 7 -53.86 -27.86 -6.66
C LEU A 7 -52.51 -27.31 -7.15
N SER A 8 -52.44 -26.73 -8.35
CA SER A 8 -51.18 -26.19 -8.88
C SER A 8 -50.69 -24.93 -8.17
N CYS A 9 -51.61 -24.11 -7.65
CA CYS A 9 -51.27 -22.87 -6.93
C CYS A 9 -50.77 -23.16 -5.50
N LEU A 10 -51.29 -24.20 -4.85
CA LEU A 10 -50.86 -24.63 -3.51
C LEU A 10 -49.47 -25.28 -3.54
N CYS A 11 -49.13 -26.05 -4.58
CA CYS A 11 -47.79 -26.62 -4.73
C CYS A 11 -46.71 -25.56 -5.00
N PHE A 12 -47.01 -24.51 -5.76
CA PHE A 12 -46.07 -23.40 -5.97
C PHE A 12 -45.85 -22.56 -4.71
N LEU A 13 -46.88 -22.36 -3.90
CA LEU A 13 -46.76 -21.62 -2.64
C LEU A 13 -45.96 -22.42 -1.59
N GLN A 14 -46.13 -23.75 -1.54
CA GLN A 14 -45.33 -24.61 -0.66
C GLN A 14 -43.87 -24.72 -1.11
N LEU A 15 -43.61 -24.75 -2.42
CA LEU A 15 -42.23 -24.76 -2.95
C LEU A 15 -41.51 -23.43 -2.66
N LEU A 16 -42.21 -22.29 -2.72
CA LEU A 16 -41.64 -20.99 -2.37
C LEU A 16 -41.34 -20.89 -0.86
N ILE A 17 -42.21 -21.43 0.01
CA ILE A 17 -41.98 -21.44 1.46
C ILE A 17 -40.81 -22.34 1.84
N VAL A 18 -40.63 -23.48 1.16
CA VAL A 18 -39.47 -24.36 1.37
C VAL A 18 -38.18 -23.68 0.90
N ILE A 19 -38.18 -22.97 -0.23
CA ILE A 19 -37.00 -22.22 -0.70
C ILE A 19 -36.66 -21.05 0.24
N VAL A 20 -37.66 -20.32 0.76
CA VAL A 20 -37.42 -19.25 1.74
C VAL A 20 -36.92 -19.81 3.09
N LEU A 21 -37.38 -20.99 3.51
CA LEU A 21 -36.87 -21.66 4.71
C LEU A 21 -35.47 -22.24 4.51
N PHE A 22 -35.12 -22.75 3.32
CA PHE A 22 -33.75 -23.20 3.02
C PHE A 22 -32.77 -22.05 2.84
N ILE A 23 -33.19 -20.90 2.29
CA ILE A 23 -32.35 -19.69 2.23
C ILE A 23 -32.13 -19.11 3.64
N ASN A 24 -33.15 -19.14 4.51
CA ASN A 24 -32.99 -18.71 5.91
C ASN A 24 -32.20 -19.72 6.76
N SER A 25 -32.21 -21.03 6.46
CA SER A 25 -31.43 -22.01 7.22
C SER A 25 -29.98 -22.15 6.76
N SER A 26 -29.59 -21.54 5.63
CA SER A 26 -28.20 -21.54 5.13
C SER A 26 -27.48 -20.21 5.34
N ALA A 27 -28.15 -19.22 5.93
CA ALA A 27 -27.57 -17.92 6.29
C ALA A 27 -27.20 -17.77 7.77
N ASP A 28 -27.40 -18.81 8.61
CA ASP A 28 -27.35 -18.64 10.08
C ASP A 28 -26.57 -19.75 10.82
N ASN A 29 -25.54 -20.33 10.20
CA ASN A 29 -24.73 -21.40 10.83
C ASN A 29 -23.21 -21.29 10.62
N SER A 30 -22.66 -20.07 10.56
CA SER A 30 -21.20 -19.86 10.59
C SER A 30 -20.74 -18.84 11.64
N ILE A 31 -21.58 -18.53 12.63
CA ILE A 31 -21.24 -17.65 13.74
C ILE A 31 -21.54 -18.38 15.05
N GLU A 32 -20.79 -19.44 15.36
CA GLU A 32 -20.71 -19.99 16.72
C GLU A 32 -19.60 -21.06 16.80
N GLU A 33 -18.35 -20.72 16.46
CA GLU A 33 -17.19 -21.57 16.84
C GLU A 33 -15.85 -20.81 16.84
N ALA A 34 -15.87 -19.53 17.25
CA ALA A 34 -14.66 -18.72 17.42
C ALA A 34 -14.38 -18.31 18.88
N GLU A 35 -14.98 -19.00 19.87
CA GLU A 35 -14.69 -18.80 21.29
C GLU A 35 -14.13 -20.05 21.95
N GLN A 36 -12.96 -20.52 21.49
CA GLN A 36 -12.08 -21.29 22.38
C GLN A 36 -10.61 -21.26 21.95
N PHE A 37 -9.95 -20.12 22.14
CA PHE A 37 -8.49 -20.07 22.25
C PHE A 37 -8.09 -20.15 23.73
N PRO A 38 -7.10 -20.98 24.12
CA PRO A 38 -6.64 -21.05 25.50
C PRO A 38 -6.03 -19.72 25.93
N SER A 39 -6.44 -19.26 27.10
CA SER A 39 -6.00 -18.03 27.76
C SER A 39 -4.48 -17.96 27.94
N LEU A 40 -3.83 -17.03 27.24
CA LEU A 40 -2.56 -16.45 27.67
C LEU A 40 -2.87 -15.04 28.18
N SER A 41 -3.01 -14.94 29.50
CA SER A 41 -3.21 -13.69 30.21
C SER A 41 -1.96 -12.79 30.07
N ASN A 42 -2.03 -11.81 29.18
CA ASN A 42 -1.18 -10.62 29.25
C ASN A 42 -2.11 -9.41 29.47
N SER A 43 -2.18 -8.96 30.72
CA SER A 43 -3.19 -8.06 31.29
C SER A 43 -3.11 -6.59 30.82
N THR A 44 -2.38 -6.30 29.74
CA THR A 44 -2.27 -4.93 29.18
C THR A 44 -3.06 -4.71 27.89
N PHE A 45 -3.49 -5.78 27.20
CA PHE A 45 -4.18 -5.65 25.91
C PHE A 45 -5.71 -5.58 26.03
N VAL A 46 -6.28 -6.27 27.04
CA VAL A 46 -7.74 -6.43 27.18
C VAL A 46 -8.44 -5.16 27.71
N ASN A 47 -7.71 -4.24 28.37
CA ASN A 47 -8.28 -2.98 28.85
C ASN A 47 -8.50 -1.91 27.76
N ARG A 48 -8.16 -2.16 26.49
CA ARG A 48 -8.46 -1.22 25.37
C ARG A 48 -9.81 -1.46 24.68
N LEU A 49 -10.62 -2.40 25.17
CA LEU A 49 -11.86 -2.84 24.47
C LEU A 49 -13.16 -2.23 25.02
N SER A 50 -13.10 -1.29 25.95
CA SER A 50 -14.28 -0.59 26.45
C SER A 50 -14.00 0.90 26.65
N GLY A 51 -14.11 1.68 25.58
CA GLY A 51 -13.99 3.12 25.65
C GLY A 51 -14.48 3.76 24.38
N ASN A 52 -15.40 4.71 24.52
CA ASN A 52 -15.86 5.63 23.48
C ASN A 52 -14.75 6.66 23.14
N ASP A 53 -13.52 6.16 23.02
CA ASP A 53 -12.29 6.94 22.87
C ASP A 53 -12.21 7.45 21.43
N GLU A 54 -11.95 8.74 21.27
CA GLU A 54 -11.61 9.33 19.97
C GLU A 54 -10.58 8.41 19.30
N LEU A 55 -10.85 8.00 18.05
CA LEU A 55 -9.99 7.10 17.26
C LEU A 55 -8.60 7.74 17.05
N ARG A 56 -7.75 7.71 18.06
CA ARG A 56 -6.37 8.20 18.04
C ARG A 56 -5.44 7.00 17.98
N HIS A 57 -4.73 6.87 16.87
CA HIS A 57 -3.63 5.92 16.75
C HIS A 57 -2.34 6.66 17.12
N GLU A 58 -1.52 6.09 18.00
CA GLU A 58 -0.28 6.73 18.51
C GLU A 58 0.76 7.10 17.43
N HIS A 59 0.59 6.60 16.20
CA HIS A 59 1.48 6.85 15.07
C HIS A 59 0.84 7.69 13.96
N ALA A 60 -0.48 7.88 14.01
CA ALA A 60 -1.15 8.83 13.15
C ALA A 60 -0.86 10.23 13.68
N VAL A 61 -0.49 11.15 12.80
CA VAL A 61 -0.26 12.54 13.19
C VAL A 61 -1.60 13.25 13.38
N ASP A 62 -1.65 14.20 14.31
CA ASP A 62 -2.85 15.00 14.56
C ASP A 62 -3.14 15.98 13.41
N ASP A 63 -2.09 16.51 12.75
CA ASP A 63 -2.20 17.41 11.60
C ASP A 63 -1.56 16.79 10.34
N PRO A 64 -2.37 16.08 9.52
CA PRO A 64 -1.91 15.51 8.26
C PRO A 64 -1.49 16.56 7.21
N GLU A 65 -2.08 17.76 7.24
CA GLU A 65 -1.75 18.84 6.30
C GLU A 65 -0.35 19.40 6.55
N ALA A 66 0.11 19.42 7.81
CA ALA A 66 1.50 19.76 8.13
C ALA A 66 2.51 18.76 7.51
N ILE A 67 2.18 17.47 7.43
CA ILE A 67 3.06 16.47 6.80
C ILE A 67 3.12 16.67 5.29
N ALA A 68 1.98 16.96 4.65
CA ALA A 68 1.97 17.32 3.24
C ALA A 68 2.86 18.55 2.96
N SER A 69 2.74 19.60 3.78
CA SER A 69 3.59 20.81 3.70
C SER A 69 5.09 20.52 3.93
N MET A 70 5.43 19.56 4.78
CA MET A 70 6.81 19.10 4.95
C MET A 70 7.35 18.39 3.70
N VAL A 71 6.54 17.53 3.06
CA VAL A 71 6.89 16.90 1.77
C VAL A 71 7.18 17.97 0.72
N ASP A 72 6.32 18.97 0.62
CA ASP A 72 6.46 20.08 -0.29
C ASP A 72 7.75 20.88 -0.06
N THR A 73 8.05 21.14 1.21
CA THR A 73 9.29 21.82 1.62
C THR A 73 10.53 21.02 1.20
N SER A 74 10.52 19.70 1.37
CA SER A 74 11.61 18.82 0.92
C SER A 74 11.80 18.87 -0.60
N ILE A 75 10.70 18.85 -1.37
CA ILE A 75 10.72 18.96 -2.84
C ILE A 75 11.31 20.31 -3.28
N ARG A 76 10.87 21.41 -2.66
CA ARG A 76 11.37 22.76 -2.95
C ARG A 76 12.85 22.90 -2.62
N ASN A 77 13.29 22.40 -1.47
CA ASN A 77 14.69 22.44 -1.06
C ASN A 77 15.60 21.65 -2.01
N SER A 78 15.18 20.47 -2.48
CA SER A 78 15.91 19.72 -3.51
C SER A 78 16.02 20.53 -4.82
N THR A 79 14.94 21.20 -5.23
CA THR A 79 14.90 22.02 -6.45
C THR A 79 15.83 23.23 -6.39
N GLU A 80 15.83 23.98 -5.28
CA GLU A 80 16.70 25.15 -5.13
C GLU A 80 18.19 24.77 -5.05
N ARG A 81 18.53 23.67 -4.36
CA ARG A 81 19.91 23.13 -4.37
C ARG A 81 20.41 22.81 -5.78
N ARG A 82 19.54 22.30 -6.65
CA ARG A 82 19.88 22.05 -8.07
C ARG A 82 20.15 23.35 -8.84
N LYS A 83 19.32 24.39 -8.66
CA LYS A 83 19.50 25.69 -9.34
C LYS A 83 20.82 26.38 -9.00
N LEU A 84 21.35 26.14 -7.79
CA LEU A 84 22.63 26.70 -7.33
C LEU A 84 23.86 25.99 -7.92
N GLY A 85 23.69 25.01 -8.82
CA GLY A 85 24.79 24.35 -9.53
C GLY A 85 25.72 23.53 -8.63
N TYR A 86 25.28 23.20 -7.41
CA TYR A 86 26.19 22.79 -6.34
C TYR A 86 26.68 21.33 -6.44
N PHE A 87 26.02 20.39 -7.15
CA PHE A 87 26.51 18.98 -7.28
C PHE A 87 25.95 18.18 -8.48
N SER A 88 26.65 17.09 -8.86
CA SER A 88 26.51 16.26 -10.07
C SER A 88 25.39 15.19 -10.09
N CYS A 89 24.47 15.15 -9.12
CA CYS A 89 23.54 14.00 -8.96
C CYS A 89 22.09 14.40 -8.58
N THR A 90 21.64 15.62 -8.92
CA THR A 90 20.27 16.06 -8.58
C THR A 90 19.26 15.73 -9.67
N THR A 91 18.65 14.54 -9.55
CA THR A 91 17.42 14.18 -10.29
C THR A 91 16.31 15.18 -9.96
N GLY A 92 16.37 15.72 -8.74
CA GLY A 92 15.38 16.60 -8.17
C GLY A 92 14.19 15.84 -7.57
N ASN A 93 14.34 14.54 -7.39
CA ASN A 93 13.55 13.75 -6.48
C ASN A 93 14.26 13.79 -5.11
N PRO A 94 13.65 14.36 -4.07
CA PRO A 94 14.32 14.57 -2.78
C PRO A 94 14.70 13.26 -2.07
N ILE A 95 13.97 12.17 -2.32
CA ILE A 95 14.28 10.84 -1.75
C ILE A 95 15.58 10.33 -2.36
N ASP A 96 15.63 10.27 -3.69
CA ASP A 96 16.80 9.80 -4.44
C ASP A 96 18.01 10.69 -4.21
N ASP A 97 17.83 12.01 -4.29
CA ASP A 97 18.90 12.99 -4.10
C ASP A 97 19.54 12.87 -2.69
N CYS A 98 18.79 12.39 -1.68
CA CYS A 98 19.29 12.24 -0.32
C CYS A 98 20.36 11.15 -0.18
N TRP A 99 20.26 10.04 -0.92
CA TRP A 99 21.18 8.91 -0.80
C TRP A 99 21.94 8.56 -2.09
N ARG A 100 21.36 8.72 -3.28
CA ARG A 100 22.00 8.37 -4.57
C ARG A 100 23.18 9.29 -4.90
N CYS A 101 23.17 10.51 -4.35
CA CYS A 101 24.29 11.44 -4.44
C CYS A 101 25.56 10.94 -3.73
N ASP A 102 25.43 9.97 -2.81
CA ASP A 102 26.59 9.37 -2.15
C ASP A 102 27.26 8.36 -3.09
N ARG A 103 28.42 8.74 -3.65
CA ARG A 103 29.25 7.83 -4.48
C ARG A 103 29.68 6.57 -3.73
N HIS A 104 29.60 6.56 -2.40
CA HIS A 104 29.91 5.42 -1.54
C HIS A 104 28.65 4.84 -0.88
N TRP A 105 27.47 4.99 -1.49
CA TRP A 105 26.21 4.44 -0.97
C TRP A 105 26.33 2.95 -0.60
N GLN A 106 27.17 2.16 -1.30
CA GLN A 106 27.39 0.74 -0.99
C GLN A 106 28.00 0.55 0.41
N ARG A 107 28.86 1.47 0.85
CA ARG A 107 29.44 1.49 2.20
C ARG A 107 28.48 2.11 3.22
N ASN A 108 27.61 3.00 2.76
CA ASN A 108 26.65 3.75 3.57
C ASN A 108 25.20 3.30 3.34
N ARG A 109 24.95 2.00 3.07
CA ARG A 109 23.63 1.49 2.65
C ARG A 109 22.50 1.97 3.55
N ARG A 110 22.75 1.98 4.86
CA ARG A 110 21.78 2.30 5.90
C ARG A 110 21.34 3.76 5.93
N ARG A 111 22.10 4.67 5.31
CA ARG A 111 21.72 6.09 5.12
C ARG A 111 20.40 6.24 4.37
N LEU A 112 20.01 5.26 3.56
CA LEU A 112 18.70 5.22 2.89
C LEU A 112 17.56 5.44 3.89
N ALA A 113 17.63 4.85 5.10
CA ALA A 113 16.56 4.95 6.09
C ALA A 113 16.29 6.38 6.60
N ASP A 114 17.21 7.32 6.39
CA ASP A 114 17.04 8.73 6.76
C ASP A 114 16.45 9.58 5.61
N CYS A 115 16.15 8.96 4.46
CA CYS A 115 15.74 9.67 3.23
C CYS A 115 14.23 9.57 2.92
N SER A 116 13.47 8.80 3.69
CA SER A 116 12.02 8.73 3.55
C SER A 116 11.37 10.09 3.86
N ILE A 117 10.27 10.38 3.16
CA ILE A 117 9.46 11.58 3.39
C ILE A 117 8.00 11.21 3.63
N GLY A 118 7.15 12.19 3.96
CA GLY A 118 5.72 11.96 4.10
C GLY A 118 5.34 11.27 5.41
N PHE A 119 4.26 10.50 5.38
CA PHE A 119 3.75 9.83 6.58
C PHE A 119 4.66 8.69 7.04
N GLY A 120 5.31 7.97 6.13
CA GLY A 120 6.30 6.92 6.42
C GLY A 120 7.73 7.42 6.67
N ARG A 121 7.95 8.74 6.86
CA ARG A 121 9.30 9.33 7.07
C ARG A 121 10.06 8.76 8.28
N ASN A 122 9.34 8.20 9.25
CA ASN A 122 9.92 7.63 10.47
C ASN A 122 10.16 6.11 10.36
N ALA A 123 9.92 5.49 9.20
CA ALA A 123 10.21 4.09 8.97
C ALA A 123 11.73 3.86 8.93
N ILE A 124 12.33 3.51 10.06
CA ILE A 124 13.79 3.31 10.16
C ILE A 124 14.24 1.92 9.69
N GLY A 125 13.30 0.99 9.50
CA GLY A 125 13.60 -0.37 9.09
C GLY A 125 14.57 -1.06 10.04
N GLY A 126 15.56 -1.75 9.48
CA GLY A 126 16.65 -2.40 10.21
C GLY A 126 17.93 -1.57 10.35
N ARG A 127 17.86 -0.23 10.24
CA ARG A 127 19.03 0.68 10.25
C ARG A 127 19.98 0.41 11.43
N ASP A 128 19.43 0.21 12.60
CA ASP A 128 20.22 0.08 13.83
C ASP A 128 20.65 -1.37 14.11
N GLY A 129 20.34 -2.28 13.16
CA GLY A 129 20.68 -3.68 13.18
C GLY A 129 21.99 -4.02 12.45
N ARG A 130 22.37 -5.29 12.53
CA ARG A 130 23.46 -5.86 11.72
C ARG A 130 22.98 -6.16 10.30
N PHE A 131 23.93 -6.31 9.38
CA PHE A 131 23.63 -6.86 8.07
C PHE A 131 23.29 -8.36 8.16
N TYR A 132 22.28 -8.78 7.42
CA TYR A 132 22.00 -10.17 7.10
C TYR A 132 22.14 -10.36 5.60
N VAL A 133 22.99 -11.29 5.17
CA VAL A 133 23.19 -11.57 3.75
C VAL A 133 22.42 -12.83 3.38
N VAL A 134 21.39 -12.69 2.55
CA VAL A 134 20.70 -13.81 1.93
C VAL A 134 21.64 -14.46 0.92
N THR A 135 21.85 -15.76 1.07
CA THR A 135 22.74 -16.59 0.25
C THR A 135 22.00 -17.72 -0.47
N ASP A 136 20.81 -18.06 0.01
CA ASP A 136 19.98 -19.17 -0.49
C ASP A 136 18.58 -18.67 -0.88
N SER A 137 18.22 -18.87 -2.14
CA SER A 137 16.93 -18.50 -2.73
C SER A 137 16.00 -19.69 -2.99
N GLY A 138 16.45 -20.93 -2.78
CA GLY A 138 15.72 -22.14 -3.21
C GLY A 138 15.06 -22.93 -2.08
N ASN A 139 15.61 -22.88 -0.87
CA ASN A 139 15.16 -23.70 0.26
C ASN A 139 14.14 -22.97 1.18
N ASP A 140 13.08 -22.39 0.60
CA ASP A 140 12.02 -21.80 1.41
C ASP A 140 11.26 -22.89 2.20
N ASP A 141 11.23 -22.75 3.52
CA ASP A 141 10.48 -23.59 4.44
C ASP A 141 9.63 -22.67 5.34
N PRO A 142 8.30 -22.64 5.19
CA PRO A 142 7.41 -21.77 5.95
C PRO A 142 7.49 -21.92 7.47
N VAL A 143 7.89 -23.10 7.98
CA VAL A 143 7.90 -23.41 9.42
C VAL A 143 9.32 -23.46 9.96
N ASN A 144 10.29 -23.98 9.21
CA ASN A 144 11.67 -24.17 9.68
C ASN A 144 12.68 -23.54 8.71
N PRO A 145 12.65 -22.20 8.52
CA PRO A 145 13.53 -21.55 7.57
C PRO A 145 15.00 -21.67 8.01
N ARG A 146 15.88 -21.97 7.05
CA ARG A 146 17.31 -22.14 7.31
C ARG A 146 18.05 -20.79 7.33
N PRO A 147 19.07 -20.61 8.20
CA PRO A 147 19.99 -19.48 8.07
C PRO A 147 20.55 -19.38 6.64
N GLY A 148 20.63 -18.16 6.11
CA GLY A 148 20.96 -17.86 4.71
C GLY A 148 19.74 -17.62 3.82
N THR A 149 18.53 -17.99 4.24
CA THR A 149 17.29 -17.72 3.49
C THR A 149 16.68 -16.37 3.86
N LEU A 150 15.89 -15.79 2.94
CA LEU A 150 15.14 -14.56 3.20
C LEU A 150 14.14 -14.74 4.37
N ARG A 151 13.40 -15.86 4.40
CA ARG A 151 12.44 -16.14 5.46
C ARG A 151 13.08 -16.18 6.84
N HIS A 152 14.24 -16.83 6.98
CA HIS A 152 14.95 -16.81 8.24
C HIS A 152 15.32 -15.38 8.66
N ALA A 153 15.77 -14.55 7.72
CA ALA A 153 16.18 -13.18 8.00
C ALA A 153 15.03 -12.33 8.55
N VAL A 154 13.88 -12.35 7.88
CA VAL A 154 12.78 -11.42 8.19
C VAL A 154 12.05 -11.72 9.50
N ILE A 155 12.12 -12.96 9.98
CA ILE A 155 11.44 -13.35 11.23
C ILE A 155 12.27 -13.06 12.49
N GLN A 156 13.55 -12.70 12.38
CA GLN A 156 14.40 -12.52 13.58
C GLN A 156 13.88 -11.40 14.49
N ASP A 157 14.13 -11.51 15.79
CA ASP A 157 13.68 -10.52 16.76
C ASP A 157 14.53 -9.24 16.69
N GLU A 158 15.83 -9.36 16.41
CA GLU A 158 16.69 -8.19 16.28
C GLU A 158 16.40 -7.38 15.00
N PRO A 159 16.67 -6.06 15.00
CA PRO A 159 16.68 -5.28 13.77
C PRO A 159 17.67 -5.85 12.77
N LEU A 160 17.29 -5.95 11.50
CA LEU A 160 18.17 -6.47 10.44
C LEU A 160 18.09 -5.66 9.15
N TRP A 161 19.26 -5.30 8.62
CA TRP A 161 19.41 -4.81 7.26
C TRP A 161 19.74 -5.97 6.33
N ILE A 162 18.73 -6.45 5.61
CA ILE A 162 18.79 -7.65 4.81
C ILE A 162 19.22 -7.28 3.39
N VAL A 163 20.33 -7.86 2.94
CA VAL A 163 20.90 -7.70 1.59
C VAL A 163 21.05 -9.06 0.93
N PHE A 164 21.32 -9.07 -0.37
CA PHE A 164 21.42 -10.29 -1.16
C PHE A 164 22.83 -10.44 -1.73
N LYS A 165 23.36 -11.67 -1.70
CA LYS A 165 24.74 -11.96 -2.13
C LYS A 165 24.95 -11.81 -3.64
N ARG A 166 23.89 -12.05 -4.42
CA ARG A 166 23.87 -12.15 -5.88
C ARG A 166 22.43 -11.98 -6.37
N ASP A 167 22.25 -11.96 -7.68
CA ASP A 167 20.93 -12.04 -8.29
C ASP A 167 20.20 -13.31 -7.83
N MET A 168 18.90 -13.16 -7.52
CA MET A 168 18.09 -14.22 -6.95
C MET A 168 16.67 -14.19 -7.51
N HIS A 169 16.15 -15.37 -7.82
CA HIS A 169 14.72 -15.62 -7.99
C HIS A 169 14.25 -16.44 -6.79
N ILE A 170 13.37 -15.86 -5.99
CA ILE A 170 12.84 -16.45 -4.76
C ILE A 170 11.37 -16.78 -4.99
N THR A 171 11.04 -18.07 -4.92
CA THR A 171 9.65 -18.54 -4.96
C THR A 171 9.26 -18.98 -3.56
N LEU A 172 8.43 -18.19 -2.90
CA LEU A 172 7.95 -18.47 -1.55
C LEU A 172 6.81 -19.48 -1.61
N LYS A 173 6.82 -20.47 -0.70
CA LYS A 173 5.77 -21.48 -0.62
C LYS A 173 4.50 -20.97 0.05
N GLN A 174 4.66 -20.03 0.98
CA GLN A 174 3.60 -19.40 1.77
C GLN A 174 3.98 -17.94 2.04
N GLU A 175 3.03 -17.11 2.46
CA GLU A 175 3.25 -15.69 2.75
C GLU A 175 4.54 -15.46 3.56
N LEU A 176 5.35 -14.49 3.15
CA LEU A 176 6.55 -14.06 3.87
C LEU A 176 6.14 -13.09 4.99
N ILE A 177 5.71 -13.67 6.11
CA ILE A 177 5.44 -12.93 7.34
C ILE A 177 6.77 -12.54 7.99
N MET A 178 6.85 -11.31 8.52
CA MET A 178 8.05 -10.76 9.12
C MET A 178 7.81 -10.13 10.48
N ASN A 179 8.89 -9.95 11.24
CA ASN A 179 8.90 -9.21 12.49
C ASN A 179 9.24 -7.71 12.22
N SER A 180 9.09 -6.86 13.23
CA SER A 180 9.40 -5.42 13.17
C SER A 180 10.89 -5.14 12.91
N PHE A 181 11.19 -3.90 12.50
CA PHE A 181 12.58 -3.41 12.31
C PHE A 181 13.37 -4.17 11.25
N LYS A 182 12.79 -4.31 10.06
CA LYS A 182 13.42 -4.99 8.92
C LYS A 182 13.56 -4.06 7.74
N THR A 183 14.72 -4.11 7.10
CA THR A 183 14.92 -3.55 5.77
C THR A 183 15.25 -4.68 4.82
N ILE A 184 14.47 -4.84 3.75
CA ILE A 184 14.85 -5.67 2.61
C ILE A 184 15.42 -4.73 1.55
N ASP A 185 16.73 -4.79 1.31
CA ASP A 185 17.49 -3.91 0.41
C ASP A 185 18.14 -4.74 -0.71
N ALA A 186 17.53 -4.70 -1.89
CA ALA A 186 18.02 -5.40 -3.08
C ALA A 186 18.99 -4.56 -3.93
N ARG A 187 19.42 -3.37 -3.51
CA ARG A 187 20.32 -2.54 -4.35
C ARG A 187 21.62 -3.27 -4.70
N GLY A 188 21.97 -3.21 -5.97
CA GLY A 188 23.22 -3.72 -6.54
C GLY A 188 23.16 -5.17 -7.01
N VAL A 189 21.99 -5.81 -6.94
CA VAL A 189 21.70 -7.15 -7.48
C VAL A 189 20.25 -7.20 -7.93
N ASN A 190 19.93 -8.09 -8.86
CA ASN A 190 18.56 -8.27 -9.33
C ASN A 190 17.83 -9.35 -8.52
N VAL A 191 16.85 -8.95 -7.71
CA VAL A 191 16.10 -9.85 -6.83
C VAL A 191 14.63 -9.85 -7.21
N HIS A 192 14.16 -11.03 -7.61
CA HIS A 192 12.76 -11.31 -7.93
C HIS A 192 12.12 -12.14 -6.81
N ILE A 193 10.99 -11.70 -6.29
CA ILE A 193 10.07 -12.51 -5.48
C ILE A 193 8.85 -12.81 -6.36
N ALA A 194 8.71 -14.06 -6.79
CA ALA A 194 7.74 -14.39 -7.83
C ALA A 194 7.29 -15.86 -7.87
N ASN A 195 6.19 -16.08 -8.60
CA ASN A 195 5.62 -17.39 -8.96
C ASN A 195 5.03 -18.22 -7.81
N GLY A 196 4.94 -17.65 -6.62
CA GLY A 196 4.41 -18.27 -5.40
C GLY A 196 3.77 -17.22 -4.50
N ALA A 197 3.88 -17.39 -3.19
CA ALA A 197 3.45 -16.38 -2.25
C ALA A 197 4.36 -15.14 -2.29
N CYS A 198 3.92 -14.06 -1.65
CA CYS A 198 4.67 -12.80 -1.57
C CYS A 198 4.67 -12.23 -0.14
N ILE A 199 4.74 -10.91 0.04
CA ILE A 199 5.12 -10.27 1.30
C ILE A 199 3.89 -9.94 2.15
N THR A 200 3.93 -10.30 3.44
CA THR A 200 2.88 -9.94 4.41
C THR A 200 3.49 -9.25 5.63
N ILE A 201 3.16 -7.97 5.80
CA ILE A 201 3.57 -7.10 6.90
C ILE A 201 2.38 -6.98 7.85
N GLN A 202 2.35 -7.83 8.88
CA GLN A 202 1.19 -7.96 9.76
C GLN A 202 1.54 -7.65 11.21
N PHE A 203 0.81 -6.70 11.81
CA PHE A 203 0.93 -6.27 13.20
C PHE A 203 2.37 -5.92 13.64
N VAL A 204 3.12 -5.29 12.74
CA VAL A 204 4.52 -4.91 12.97
C VAL A 204 4.77 -3.46 12.63
N THR A 205 5.94 -2.96 12.98
CA THR A 205 6.34 -1.59 12.73
C THR A 205 7.75 -1.48 12.19
N ASN A 206 8.07 -0.34 11.56
CA ASN A 206 9.41 -0.01 11.07
C ASN A 206 9.91 -1.01 10.02
N ILE A 207 9.27 -1.01 8.86
CA ILE A 207 9.65 -1.87 7.73
C ILE A 207 10.01 -1.02 6.51
N ILE A 208 11.11 -1.37 5.85
CA ILE A 208 11.50 -0.81 4.55
C ILE A 208 11.59 -1.95 3.53
N ILE A 209 10.85 -1.85 2.43
CA ILE A 209 10.90 -2.77 1.29
C ILE A 209 11.46 -2.00 0.10
N HIS A 210 12.68 -2.34 -0.33
CA HIS A 210 13.41 -1.53 -1.28
C HIS A 210 14.17 -2.31 -2.36
N GLY A 211 13.97 -1.91 -3.62
CA GLY A 211 14.75 -2.40 -4.76
C GLY A 211 14.30 -3.73 -5.36
N LEU A 212 13.13 -4.26 -5.01
CA LEU A 212 12.70 -5.60 -5.42
C LEU A 212 11.89 -5.60 -6.72
N HIS A 213 12.01 -6.68 -7.49
CA HIS A 213 11.00 -7.06 -8.47
C HIS A 213 10.02 -8.03 -7.80
N ILE A 214 8.72 -7.68 -7.74
CA ILE A 214 7.69 -8.52 -7.12
C ILE A 214 6.57 -8.74 -8.13
N HIS A 215 6.37 -9.98 -8.57
CA HIS A 215 5.42 -10.26 -9.65
C HIS A 215 4.95 -11.72 -9.66
N ASP A 216 3.87 -12.02 -10.37
CA ASP A 216 3.32 -13.37 -10.48
C ASP A 216 3.03 -14.01 -9.11
N CYS A 217 2.62 -13.19 -8.13
CA CYS A 217 2.20 -13.65 -6.81
C CYS A 217 0.90 -14.44 -6.94
N LYS A 218 0.78 -15.53 -6.18
CA LYS A 218 -0.32 -16.49 -6.26
C LYS A 218 -1.00 -16.65 -4.91
N PRO A 219 -2.29 -17.03 -4.89
CA PRO A 219 -2.96 -17.40 -3.66
C PRO A 219 -2.26 -18.61 -3.03
N THR A 220 -1.90 -18.50 -1.75
CA THR A 220 -1.30 -19.59 -0.97
C THR A 220 -1.87 -19.55 0.43
N GLY A 221 -1.95 -20.70 1.09
CA GLY A 221 -2.42 -20.75 2.47
C GLY A 221 -2.68 -22.18 2.92
N ASN A 222 -3.57 -22.30 3.90
CA ASN A 222 -3.92 -23.57 4.55
C ASN A 222 -2.67 -24.32 5.01
N ALA A 223 -1.80 -23.58 5.70
CA ALA A 223 -0.50 -24.06 6.14
C ALA A 223 -0.07 -23.39 7.43
N MET A 224 0.85 -24.05 8.15
CA MET A 224 1.56 -23.42 9.24
C MET A 224 2.63 -22.48 8.68
N VAL A 225 2.68 -21.24 9.18
CA VAL A 225 3.65 -20.23 8.77
C VAL A 225 4.27 -19.59 10.00
N ARG A 226 5.60 -19.49 9.99
CA ARG A 226 6.40 -18.87 11.04
C ARG A 226 6.42 -17.35 10.88
N SER A 227 6.19 -16.64 11.98
CA SER A 227 6.22 -15.17 12.06
C SER A 227 7.34 -14.63 12.96
N SER A 228 7.88 -15.45 13.87
CA SER A 228 9.03 -15.11 14.73
C SER A 228 9.87 -16.36 15.03
N PRO A 229 11.03 -16.25 15.71
CA PRO A 229 11.83 -17.42 16.07
C PRO A 229 11.08 -18.36 17.03
N SER A 230 10.15 -17.82 17.82
CA SER A 230 9.38 -18.56 18.82
C SER A 230 7.94 -18.89 18.40
N HIS A 231 7.42 -18.29 17.32
CA HIS A 231 6.00 -18.41 16.95
C HIS A 231 5.79 -18.78 15.48
N TYR A 232 4.92 -19.77 15.26
CA TYR A 232 4.30 -20.08 13.98
C TYR A 232 2.83 -20.47 14.22
N GLY A 233 1.96 -20.15 13.26
CA GLY A 233 0.52 -20.33 13.38
C GLY A 233 -0.12 -20.79 12.08
N TRP A 234 -1.35 -21.28 12.17
CA TRP A 234 -2.14 -21.66 10.99
C TRP A 234 -2.56 -20.40 10.22
N ARG A 235 -2.34 -20.40 8.91
CA ARG A 235 -2.76 -19.35 7.98
C ARG A 235 -3.80 -19.92 7.02
N THR A 236 -4.91 -19.20 6.88
CA THR A 236 -5.91 -19.46 5.84
C THR A 236 -5.37 -19.03 4.48
N MET A 237 -6.17 -19.20 3.44
CA MET A 237 -5.84 -18.68 2.11
C MET A 237 -5.58 -17.17 2.15
N ALA A 238 -4.42 -16.79 1.61
CA ALA A 238 -4.10 -15.41 1.23
C ALA A 238 -4.40 -15.22 -0.25
N ASP A 239 -4.78 -14.00 -0.62
CA ASP A 239 -5.33 -13.69 -1.94
C ASP A 239 -4.26 -13.63 -3.04
N GLY A 240 -3.00 -13.43 -2.66
CA GLY A 240 -1.86 -13.37 -3.58
C GLY A 240 -1.44 -11.95 -3.95
N ASP A 241 -1.57 -11.01 -3.01
CA ASP A 241 -1.04 -9.65 -3.15
C ASP A 241 0.50 -9.63 -3.23
N ALA A 242 1.07 -8.62 -3.87
CA ALA A 242 2.52 -8.45 -3.87
C ALA A 242 3.06 -8.04 -2.48
N ILE A 243 2.42 -7.04 -1.86
CA ILE A 243 2.72 -6.56 -0.50
C ILE A 243 1.41 -6.28 0.23
N SER A 244 1.10 -7.11 1.22
CA SER A 244 -0.04 -6.93 2.13
C SER A 244 0.41 -6.31 3.46
N ILE A 245 -0.21 -5.20 3.88
CA ILE A 245 0.09 -4.42 5.08
C ILE A 245 -1.15 -4.42 5.97
N PHE A 246 -1.06 -5.09 7.11
CA PHE A 246 -2.19 -5.36 7.99
C PHE A 246 -1.91 -4.85 9.40
N GLY A 247 -2.70 -3.89 9.88
CA GLY A 247 -2.56 -3.31 11.22
C GLY A 247 -1.13 -2.89 11.59
N SER A 248 -0.39 -2.33 10.63
CA SER A 248 1.05 -2.04 10.76
C SER A 248 1.35 -0.54 10.61
N SER A 249 2.49 -0.09 11.12
CA SER A 249 2.86 1.33 11.16
C SER A 249 4.32 1.59 10.77
N HIS A 250 4.62 2.82 10.33
CA HIS A 250 5.99 3.22 9.92
C HIS A 250 6.54 2.29 8.84
N ILE A 251 5.86 2.28 7.69
CA ILE A 251 6.19 1.42 6.56
C ILE A 251 6.65 2.28 5.37
N TRP A 252 7.70 1.85 4.70
CA TRP A 252 8.20 2.49 3.48
C TRP A 252 8.42 1.46 2.37
N VAL A 253 7.65 1.60 1.29
CA VAL A 253 7.76 0.78 0.07
C VAL A 253 8.36 1.66 -1.01
N ASP A 254 9.63 1.42 -1.33
CA ASP A 254 10.43 2.32 -2.17
C ASP A 254 11.16 1.61 -3.30
N HIS A 255 11.14 2.15 -4.52
CA HIS A 255 11.95 1.59 -5.62
C HIS A 255 11.70 0.10 -5.88
N ASN A 256 10.45 -0.35 -5.88
CA ASN A 256 10.11 -1.71 -6.28
C ASN A 256 9.44 -1.69 -7.66
N SER A 257 9.61 -2.76 -8.43
CA SER A 257 8.89 -3.01 -9.68
C SER A 257 7.83 -4.07 -9.41
N LEU A 258 6.55 -3.70 -9.51
CA LEU A 258 5.41 -4.56 -9.15
C LEU A 258 4.48 -4.80 -10.34
N SER A 259 4.09 -6.05 -10.59
CA SER A 259 3.22 -6.41 -11.72
C SER A 259 2.58 -7.79 -11.62
N ASN A 260 1.45 -7.99 -12.31
CA ASN A 260 0.86 -9.31 -12.60
C ASN A 260 0.70 -10.24 -11.39
N CYS A 261 0.18 -9.72 -10.27
CA CYS A 261 -0.16 -10.54 -9.10
C CYS A 261 -1.59 -11.09 -9.23
N ALA A 262 -1.96 -12.06 -8.39
CA ALA A 262 -3.27 -12.67 -8.46
C ALA A 262 -4.40 -11.73 -8.01
N ASP A 263 -4.14 -10.89 -7.00
CA ASP A 263 -5.12 -9.93 -6.46
C ASP A 263 -4.59 -8.48 -6.49
N GLY A 264 -4.14 -7.90 -5.38
CA GLY A 264 -3.56 -6.56 -5.29
C GLY A 264 -2.05 -6.49 -5.58
N LEU A 265 -1.50 -5.30 -5.87
CA LEU A 265 -0.05 -5.09 -5.76
C LEU A 265 0.32 -4.61 -4.35
N ILE A 266 -0.36 -3.57 -3.84
CA ILE A 266 -0.16 -3.09 -2.47
C ILE A 266 -1.50 -2.88 -1.78
N ASP A 267 -1.71 -3.64 -0.71
CA ASP A 267 -2.91 -3.55 0.10
C ASP A 267 -2.55 -3.11 1.53
N ALA A 268 -3.14 -2.01 2.00
CA ALA A 268 -2.96 -1.53 3.36
C ALA A 268 -4.30 -1.41 4.07
N ILE A 269 -4.52 -2.19 5.13
CA ILE A 269 -5.84 -2.36 5.75
C ILE A 269 -5.73 -2.44 7.28
N MET A 270 -6.89 -2.47 7.95
CA MET A 270 -7.01 -2.82 9.37
C MET A 270 -6.27 -1.87 10.31
N GLY A 271 -6.43 -0.56 10.08
CA GLY A 271 -5.85 0.49 10.89
C GLY A 271 -4.38 0.79 10.57
N SER A 272 -3.83 0.25 9.49
CA SER A 272 -2.46 0.56 9.05
C SER A 272 -2.29 2.06 8.78
N THR A 273 -1.17 2.64 9.20
CA THR A 273 -0.94 4.09 9.10
C THR A 273 0.56 4.42 9.06
N ALA A 274 0.92 5.70 8.89
CA ALA A 274 2.30 6.15 8.75
C ALA A 274 3.06 5.42 7.63
N ILE A 275 2.49 5.47 6.41
CA ILE A 275 3.01 4.75 5.24
C ILE A 275 3.48 5.72 4.16
N THR A 276 4.63 5.43 3.54
CA THR A 276 5.06 6.08 2.29
C THR A 276 5.26 5.01 1.21
N ILE A 277 4.68 5.24 0.04
CA ILE A 277 4.84 4.42 -1.17
C ILE A 277 5.50 5.33 -2.21
N SER A 278 6.78 5.12 -2.49
CA SER A 278 7.55 6.01 -3.35
C SER A 278 8.42 5.35 -4.40
N ASN A 279 8.69 6.04 -5.50
CA ASN A 279 9.63 5.59 -6.53
C ASN A 279 9.36 4.19 -7.10
N ASN A 280 8.16 3.63 -6.93
CA ASN A 280 7.84 2.31 -7.44
C ASN A 280 7.38 2.40 -8.90
N TYR A 281 7.60 1.32 -9.64
CA TYR A 281 7.08 1.15 -11.00
C TYR A 281 6.02 0.06 -11.01
N PHE A 282 4.80 0.45 -11.40
CA PHE A 282 3.65 -0.43 -11.45
C PHE A 282 3.26 -0.69 -12.90
N THR A 283 3.07 -1.96 -13.30
CA THR A 283 2.63 -2.31 -14.66
C THR A 283 1.76 -3.57 -14.68
N HIS A 284 1.04 -3.80 -15.79
CA HIS A 284 0.35 -5.05 -16.14
C HIS A 284 -0.48 -5.62 -14.99
N HIS A 285 -1.43 -4.83 -14.47
CA HIS A 285 -2.20 -5.23 -13.28
C HIS A 285 -3.55 -4.52 -13.19
N ASN A 286 -4.57 -5.23 -12.73
CA ASN A 286 -5.90 -4.64 -12.60
C ASN A 286 -6.03 -3.77 -11.34
N GLU A 287 -5.82 -4.39 -10.17
CA GLU A 287 -6.11 -3.81 -8.86
C GLU A 287 -4.82 -3.38 -8.17
N VAL A 288 -4.36 -2.15 -8.42
CA VAL A 288 -2.97 -1.76 -8.12
C VAL A 288 -2.74 -1.52 -6.61
N ILE A 289 -3.41 -0.54 -6.02
CA ILE A 289 -3.21 -0.14 -4.61
C ILE A 289 -4.57 0.03 -3.91
N LEU A 290 -4.83 -0.79 -2.89
CA LEU A 290 -6.01 -0.65 -2.02
C LEU A 290 -5.62 -0.12 -0.64
N LEU A 291 -6.23 0.99 -0.23
CA LEU A 291 -5.99 1.62 1.07
C LEU A 291 -7.31 1.66 1.85
N GLY A 292 -7.46 0.68 2.76
CA GLY A 292 -8.68 0.37 3.51
C GLY A 292 -9.57 -0.61 2.75
N HIS A 293 -10.00 -1.70 3.40
CA HIS A 293 -10.70 -2.82 2.76
C HIS A 293 -12.23 -2.68 2.75
N SER A 294 -12.81 -2.05 3.77
CA SER A 294 -14.25 -2.03 4.00
C SER A 294 -14.78 -0.64 4.34
N ASP A 295 -15.91 -0.29 3.74
CA ASP A 295 -16.63 0.96 4.00
C ASP A 295 -17.16 1.03 5.44
N SER A 296 -17.43 -0.12 6.08
CA SER A 296 -17.90 -0.19 7.47
C SER A 296 -16.77 -0.19 8.50
N TYR A 297 -15.50 -0.37 8.06
CA TYR A 297 -14.36 -0.45 8.97
C TYR A 297 -13.83 0.95 9.35
N VAL A 298 -14.58 1.65 10.20
CA VAL A 298 -14.32 3.04 10.59
C VAL A 298 -12.97 3.27 11.29
N ARG A 299 -12.30 2.21 11.77
CA ARG A 299 -10.95 2.33 12.36
C ARG A 299 -9.90 2.76 11.33
N ASP A 300 -10.14 2.56 10.02
CA ASP A 300 -9.26 3.04 8.95
C ASP A 300 -9.23 4.58 8.82
N LYS A 301 -10.05 5.33 9.58
CA LYS A 301 -9.93 6.80 9.67
C LYS A 301 -8.55 7.29 10.14
N VAL A 302 -7.82 6.45 10.87
CA VAL A 302 -6.46 6.75 11.34
C VAL A 302 -5.40 6.57 10.25
N MET A 303 -5.76 5.98 9.11
CA MET A 303 -4.83 5.69 8.02
C MET A 303 -4.31 6.97 7.37
N GLN A 304 -3.00 7.06 7.24
CA GLN A 304 -2.31 8.20 6.63
C GLN A 304 -1.21 7.68 5.71
N VAL A 305 -1.32 7.99 4.40
CA VAL A 305 -0.42 7.44 3.38
C VAL A 305 0.04 8.53 2.42
N THR A 306 1.35 8.54 2.13
CA THR A 306 1.96 9.37 1.09
C THR A 306 2.28 8.48 -0.12
N ILE A 307 1.77 8.85 -1.28
CA ILE A 307 2.04 8.19 -2.57
C ILE A 307 2.80 9.20 -3.42
N ALA A 308 4.11 8.99 -3.60
CA ALA A 308 4.97 10.00 -4.21
C ALA A 308 5.97 9.45 -5.23
N PHE A 309 6.15 10.15 -6.35
CA PHE A 309 7.19 9.82 -7.35
C PHE A 309 7.10 8.42 -7.97
N ASN A 310 5.94 7.76 -7.88
CA ASN A 310 5.73 6.48 -8.53
C ASN A 310 5.46 6.69 -10.03
N HIS A 311 5.76 5.68 -10.83
CA HIS A 311 5.34 5.60 -12.22
C HIS A 311 4.27 4.51 -12.36
N PHE A 312 3.05 4.93 -12.67
CA PHE A 312 1.94 4.07 -13.06
C PHE A 312 1.99 3.86 -14.58
N GLY A 313 2.57 2.72 -14.95
CA GLY A 313 2.97 2.36 -16.30
C GLY A 313 1.91 1.58 -17.09
N GLU A 314 2.36 0.93 -18.15
CA GLU A 314 1.53 0.18 -19.10
C GLU A 314 0.71 -0.94 -18.45
N GLY A 315 -0.47 -1.23 -19.03
CA GLY A 315 -1.29 -2.38 -18.65
C GLY A 315 -1.98 -2.27 -17.29
N LEU A 316 -2.07 -1.06 -16.72
CA LEU A 316 -2.81 -0.81 -15.48
C LEU A 316 -4.29 -0.49 -15.76
N ILE A 317 -5.19 -1.01 -14.93
CA ILE A 317 -6.64 -0.77 -15.10
C ILE A 317 -7.16 0.28 -14.12
N GLN A 318 -6.93 0.12 -12.81
CA GLN A 318 -7.53 0.94 -11.77
C GLN A 318 -6.81 0.93 -10.41
N ARG A 319 -7.33 1.69 -9.43
CA ARG A 319 -6.88 1.73 -8.03
C ARG A 319 -5.46 2.27 -7.83
N MET A 320 -5.17 3.48 -8.30
CA MET A 320 -3.86 4.11 -8.19
C MET A 320 -3.86 5.46 -7.41
N PRO A 321 -4.30 5.51 -6.14
CA PRO A 321 -4.84 4.42 -5.31
C PRO A 321 -6.39 4.35 -5.31
N ARG A 322 -6.97 3.29 -4.72
CA ARG A 322 -8.35 3.27 -4.22
C ARG A 322 -8.37 3.39 -2.71
N CYS A 323 -9.01 4.44 -2.19
CA CYS A 323 -8.94 4.83 -0.78
C CYS A 323 -10.27 4.72 -0.04
N ARG A 324 -10.21 4.49 1.27
CA ARG A 324 -11.34 4.58 2.20
C ARG A 324 -10.94 5.29 3.50
N HIS A 325 -11.86 6.08 4.06
CA HIS A 325 -11.79 6.77 5.36
C HIS A 325 -10.63 7.77 5.57
N GLY A 326 -9.38 7.30 5.51
CA GLY A 326 -8.18 8.02 5.95
C GLY A 326 -7.76 9.23 5.11
N TYR A 327 -6.50 9.60 5.26
CA TYR A 327 -5.88 10.76 4.62
C TYR A 327 -4.77 10.35 3.67
N PHE A 328 -4.85 10.82 2.42
CA PHE A 328 -3.98 10.37 1.33
C PHE A 328 -3.37 11.57 0.62
N HIS A 329 -2.04 11.66 0.64
CA HIS A 329 -1.29 12.66 -0.11
C HIS A 329 -0.69 12.01 -1.36
N VAL A 330 -1.22 12.35 -2.53
CA VAL A 330 -0.80 11.80 -3.83
C VAL A 330 -0.03 12.90 -4.56
N VAL A 331 1.29 12.80 -4.63
CA VAL A 331 2.14 13.92 -5.06
C VAL A 331 3.21 13.53 -6.07
N ASN A 332 3.31 14.28 -7.17
CA ASN A 332 4.37 14.13 -8.18
C ASN A 332 4.54 12.70 -8.76
N ASN A 333 3.46 11.94 -8.91
CA ASN A 333 3.45 10.64 -9.60
C ASN A 333 3.17 10.82 -11.10
N ASP A 334 3.73 9.93 -11.94
CA ASP A 334 3.47 9.90 -13.38
C ASP A 334 2.47 8.80 -13.74
N TYR A 335 1.29 9.20 -14.20
CA TYR A 335 0.23 8.31 -14.66
C TYR A 335 0.21 8.31 -16.18
N THR A 336 0.78 7.25 -16.75
CA THR A 336 0.87 7.11 -18.20
C THR A 336 -0.23 6.24 -18.79
N HIS A 337 -0.78 5.31 -17.99
CA HIS A 337 -1.87 4.44 -18.41
C HIS A 337 -2.85 4.17 -17.26
N TRP A 338 -4.12 4.08 -17.64
CA TRP A 338 -5.19 3.43 -16.89
C TRP A 338 -6.29 3.06 -17.89
N GLU A 339 -7.11 2.06 -17.57
CA GLU A 339 -8.24 1.67 -18.43
C GLU A 339 -9.59 2.15 -17.89
N MET A 340 -9.75 2.20 -16.56
CA MET A 340 -11.02 2.56 -15.92
C MET A 340 -10.96 3.91 -15.19
N TYR A 341 -10.03 4.07 -14.25
CA TYR A 341 -9.76 5.32 -13.54
C TYR A 341 -8.38 5.27 -12.88
N ALA A 342 -7.81 6.42 -12.53
CA ALA A 342 -6.57 6.47 -11.78
C ALA A 342 -6.82 6.45 -10.27
N ILE A 343 -7.46 7.49 -9.74
CA ILE A 343 -7.70 7.67 -8.30
C ILE A 343 -9.15 7.35 -7.97
N GLY A 344 -9.39 6.52 -6.96
CA GLY A 344 -10.75 6.18 -6.56
C GLY A 344 -10.95 6.09 -5.06
N GLY A 345 -12.20 5.90 -4.66
CA GLY A 345 -12.51 5.68 -3.24
C GLY A 345 -13.99 5.59 -2.91
N SER A 346 -14.25 5.11 -1.70
CA SER A 346 -15.55 4.99 -1.05
C SER A 346 -15.41 5.28 0.45
N ALA A 347 -16.52 5.51 1.16
CA ALA A 347 -16.49 5.87 2.59
C ALA A 347 -15.62 7.10 2.94
N ALA A 348 -15.80 8.20 2.20
CA ALA A 348 -15.31 9.55 2.55
C ALA A 348 -13.80 9.72 2.83
N PRO A 349 -12.88 9.18 2.00
CA PRO A 349 -11.46 9.44 2.16
C PRO A 349 -11.13 10.90 1.83
N THR A 350 -10.10 11.44 2.48
CA THR A 350 -9.48 12.71 2.07
C THR A 350 -8.34 12.43 1.10
N ILE A 351 -8.47 12.88 -0.14
CA ILE A 351 -7.46 12.69 -1.18
C ILE A 351 -6.95 14.05 -1.66
N ASN A 352 -5.66 14.29 -1.47
CA ASN A 352 -4.99 15.49 -1.93
C ASN A 352 -4.02 15.14 -3.06
N SER A 353 -4.45 15.38 -4.30
CA SER A 353 -3.63 15.25 -5.51
C SER A 353 -2.85 16.54 -5.75
N GLN A 354 -1.52 16.43 -5.86
CA GLN A 354 -0.65 17.59 -6.02
C GLN A 354 0.47 17.36 -7.04
N GLY A 355 0.51 18.19 -8.09
CA GLY A 355 1.59 18.19 -9.09
C GLY A 355 1.85 16.84 -9.77
N ASN A 356 0.85 15.97 -9.84
CA ASN A 356 0.90 14.72 -10.60
C ASN A 356 0.79 15.01 -12.11
N ARG A 357 1.19 14.04 -12.92
CA ARG A 357 0.98 14.09 -14.37
C ARG A 357 0.01 12.98 -14.76
N TYR A 358 -1.09 13.33 -15.41
CA TYR A 358 -2.13 12.41 -15.87
C TYR A 358 -2.24 12.45 -17.38
N LEU A 359 -1.76 11.41 -18.05
CA LEU A 359 -1.98 11.20 -19.48
C LEU A 359 -3.16 10.26 -19.69
N ALA A 360 -4.35 10.83 -19.98
CA ALA A 360 -5.54 10.01 -20.17
C ALA A 360 -5.40 9.03 -21.35
N PRO A 361 -6.01 7.83 -21.25
CA PRO A 361 -6.06 6.88 -22.35
C PRO A 361 -6.86 7.46 -23.53
N VAL A 362 -6.74 6.84 -24.70
CA VAL A 362 -7.50 7.26 -25.90
C VAL A 362 -9.02 7.15 -25.68
N ASN A 363 -9.47 6.15 -24.91
CA ASN A 363 -10.87 5.91 -24.61
C ASN A 363 -11.57 7.17 -24.04
N PRO A 364 -12.61 7.71 -24.72
CA PRO A 364 -13.31 8.91 -24.26
C PRO A 364 -14.10 8.71 -22.95
N PHE A 365 -14.39 7.46 -22.57
CA PHE A 365 -15.11 7.13 -21.33
C PHE A 365 -14.18 6.97 -20.11
N ALA A 366 -12.86 7.08 -20.30
CA ALA A 366 -11.86 6.93 -19.25
C ALA A 366 -11.02 8.21 -19.06
N LYS A 367 -11.59 9.37 -19.41
CA LYS A 367 -10.92 10.69 -19.27
C LYS A 367 -10.93 11.21 -17.84
N GLU A 368 -11.91 10.82 -17.05
CA GLU A 368 -11.96 11.21 -15.65
C GLU A 368 -10.89 10.47 -14.86
N VAL A 369 -9.98 11.22 -14.22
CA VAL A 369 -8.95 10.68 -13.33
C VAL A 369 -9.59 10.01 -12.11
N THR A 370 -10.72 10.54 -11.66
CA THR A 370 -11.35 10.23 -10.38
C THR A 370 -12.57 9.31 -10.47
N LYS A 371 -12.69 8.32 -9.59
CA LYS A 371 -13.88 7.47 -9.47
C LYS A 371 -14.38 7.34 -8.03
N ARG A 372 -15.58 7.87 -7.77
CA ARG A 372 -16.29 7.60 -6.50
C ARG A 372 -17.08 6.30 -6.65
N VAL A 373 -16.88 5.37 -5.72
CA VAL A 373 -17.57 4.07 -5.71
C VAL A 373 -18.75 4.15 -4.75
N GLU A 374 -19.95 3.85 -5.27
CA GLU A 374 -21.22 3.72 -4.53
C GLU A 374 -21.65 4.89 -3.62
N PRO A 375 -21.46 6.18 -3.98
CA PRO A 375 -22.11 7.23 -3.20
C PRO A 375 -23.61 7.30 -3.54
N TRP A 376 -24.49 7.39 -2.54
CA TRP A 376 -25.83 7.94 -2.77
C TRP A 376 -25.68 9.30 -3.46
N GLU A 377 -26.56 9.62 -4.41
CA GLU A 377 -26.40 10.80 -5.26
C GLU A 377 -26.19 12.07 -4.42
N GLY A 378 -25.05 12.75 -4.63
CA GLY A 378 -24.67 13.95 -3.90
C GLY A 378 -23.94 13.74 -2.56
N SER A 379 -23.93 12.52 -2.00
CA SER A 379 -23.28 12.20 -0.72
C SER A 379 -21.75 12.20 -0.76
N TRP A 380 -21.13 12.37 -1.93
CA TRP A 380 -19.69 12.52 -2.06
C TRP A 380 -19.24 13.98 -2.12
N LYS A 381 -20.16 14.95 -2.27
CA LYS A 381 -19.82 16.36 -2.45
C LYS A 381 -19.09 16.96 -1.24
N GLN A 382 -19.30 16.40 -0.05
CA GLN A 382 -18.60 16.77 1.18
C GLN A 382 -17.25 16.06 1.38
N TRP A 383 -16.92 15.06 0.55
CA TRP A 383 -15.63 14.38 0.62
C TRP A 383 -14.53 15.30 0.09
N ASN A 384 -13.41 15.39 0.81
CA ASN A 384 -12.33 16.31 0.44
C ASN A 384 -11.42 15.67 -0.61
N TRP A 385 -11.74 15.89 -1.88
CA TRP A 385 -10.91 15.44 -3.01
C TRP A 385 -10.41 16.69 -3.74
N ARG A 386 -9.11 16.93 -3.63
CA ARG A 386 -8.46 18.15 -4.10
C ARG A 386 -7.44 17.82 -5.17
N SER A 387 -7.30 18.71 -6.15
CA SER A 387 -6.29 18.65 -7.21
C SER A 387 -5.64 20.02 -7.31
N VAL A 388 -4.32 20.09 -7.17
CA VAL A 388 -3.54 21.33 -7.23
C VAL A 388 -2.27 21.13 -8.03
N GLY A 389 -2.07 21.93 -9.08
CA GLY A 389 -0.84 21.89 -9.90
C GLY A 389 -0.69 20.65 -10.80
N ASP A 390 -1.70 19.78 -10.86
CA ASP A 390 -1.68 18.58 -11.71
C ASP A 390 -1.64 18.94 -13.21
N LEU A 391 -0.87 18.20 -14.00
CA LEU A 391 -0.86 18.29 -15.47
C LEU A 391 -1.83 17.27 -16.05
N LEU A 392 -2.89 17.77 -16.65
CA LEU A 392 -3.95 16.97 -17.26
C LEU A 392 -3.76 16.96 -18.78
N LEU A 393 -3.42 15.79 -19.34
CA LEU A 393 -3.12 15.61 -20.76
C LEU A 393 -4.16 14.72 -21.44
N ASN A 394 -4.30 14.87 -22.76
CA ASN A 394 -5.19 14.07 -23.60
C ASN A 394 -6.66 14.09 -23.12
N GLY A 395 -7.13 15.24 -22.64
CA GLY A 395 -8.50 15.41 -22.15
C GLY A 395 -8.75 14.86 -20.74
N ALA A 396 -7.70 14.48 -20.00
CA ALA A 396 -7.83 14.13 -18.59
C ALA A 396 -8.52 15.27 -17.81
N TYR A 397 -9.35 14.92 -16.83
CA TYR A 397 -9.87 15.90 -15.87
C TYR A 397 -10.04 15.29 -14.48
N PHE A 398 -9.97 16.14 -13.46
CA PHE A 398 -10.16 15.77 -12.06
C PHE A 398 -11.42 16.46 -11.54
N THR A 399 -12.40 15.68 -11.08
CA THR A 399 -13.59 16.23 -10.43
C THR A 399 -13.27 16.44 -8.96
N ALA A 400 -13.16 17.68 -8.49
CA ALA A 400 -12.88 18.00 -7.08
C ALA A 400 -14.16 18.07 -6.22
N SER A 401 -14.02 17.94 -4.90
CA SER A 401 -15.13 18.03 -3.94
C SER A 401 -14.66 18.43 -2.54
N GLY A 402 -15.61 18.75 -1.67
CA GLY A 402 -15.36 19.09 -0.27
C GLY A 402 -14.97 20.55 -0.08
N ARG A 403 -14.46 20.86 1.12
CA ARG A 403 -14.08 22.23 1.46
C ARG A 403 -12.76 22.59 0.79
N ALA A 404 -12.69 23.82 0.27
CA ALA A 404 -11.43 24.42 -0.13
C ALA A 404 -10.45 24.35 1.04
N ALA A 405 -9.19 24.03 0.74
CA ALA A 405 -8.18 23.88 1.77
C ALA A 405 -7.99 25.20 2.56
N PRO A 406 -7.59 25.13 3.85
CA PRO A 406 -7.23 26.32 4.62
C PRO A 406 -6.22 27.18 3.86
N GLY A 407 -6.26 28.51 4.02
CA GLY A 407 -5.41 29.44 3.27
C GLY A 407 -3.89 29.19 3.41
N SER A 408 -3.45 28.50 4.46
CA SER A 408 -2.08 28.02 4.65
C SER A 408 -1.71 26.90 3.66
N TYR A 409 -2.59 25.91 3.48
CA TYR A 409 -2.42 24.84 2.50
C TYR A 409 -2.50 25.38 1.07
N ALA A 410 -3.43 26.30 0.77
CA ALA A 410 -3.53 26.89 -0.57
C ALA A 410 -2.29 27.71 -0.98
N ARG A 411 -1.63 28.41 -0.04
CA ARG A 411 -0.38 29.16 -0.29
C ARG A 411 0.87 28.29 -0.30
N ALA A 412 0.90 27.22 0.49
CA ALA A 412 1.95 26.21 0.39
C ALA A 412 1.82 25.50 -0.97
N SER A 413 0.64 24.91 -1.25
CA SER A 413 0.30 24.11 -2.43
C SER A 413 0.52 24.84 -3.78
N SER A 414 0.30 26.16 -3.85
CA SER A 414 0.56 26.95 -5.07
C SER A 414 2.03 27.04 -5.47
N LEU A 415 2.97 26.63 -4.61
CA LEU A 415 4.43 26.65 -4.81
C LEU A 415 5.13 25.30 -4.50
N ALA A 416 4.37 24.24 -4.24
CA ALA A 416 4.79 23.16 -3.33
C ALA A 416 5.03 21.78 -3.94
N ALA A 417 4.40 21.44 -5.07
CA ALA A 417 4.83 20.30 -5.87
C ALA A 417 5.78 20.78 -6.96
N LYS A 418 6.64 19.88 -7.43
CA LYS A 418 7.37 20.15 -8.66
C LYS A 418 6.36 20.40 -9.77
N SER A 419 6.68 21.33 -10.67
CA SER A 419 5.88 21.52 -11.89
C SER A 419 5.66 20.15 -12.50
N SER A 420 4.40 19.83 -12.75
CA SER A 420 3.96 18.56 -13.31
C SER A 420 4.59 18.25 -14.68
N SER A 421 5.19 19.27 -15.33
CA SER A 421 6.09 19.12 -16.48
C SER A 421 7.41 18.39 -16.20
N MET A 422 7.90 18.43 -14.95
CA MET A 422 9.14 17.74 -14.51
C MET A 422 8.87 16.32 -14.00
N VAL A 423 7.60 15.92 -13.83
CA VAL A 423 7.23 14.62 -13.25
C VAL A 423 7.85 13.46 -14.02
N GLY A 424 7.80 13.48 -15.35
CA GLY A 424 8.43 12.42 -16.16
C GLY A 424 9.95 12.32 -15.97
N MET A 425 10.64 13.41 -15.60
CA MET A 425 12.07 13.38 -15.30
C MET A 425 12.36 12.85 -13.89
N ILE A 426 11.60 13.28 -12.87
CA ILE A 426 11.86 12.89 -11.47
C ILE A 426 11.40 11.46 -11.15
N THR A 427 10.56 10.89 -12.00
CA THR A 427 10.08 9.49 -11.92
C THR A 427 10.76 8.58 -12.95
N SER A 428 11.72 9.08 -13.74
CA SER A 428 12.36 8.30 -14.81
C SER A 428 13.11 7.06 -14.31
N ASN A 429 13.49 7.06 -13.03
CA ASN A 429 14.21 5.98 -12.38
C ASN A 429 13.31 5.17 -11.43
N ALA A 430 11.98 5.32 -11.51
CA ALA A 430 11.04 4.54 -10.72
C ALA A 430 11.20 3.04 -11.02
N GLY A 431 10.95 2.20 -10.01
CA GLY A 431 11.16 0.76 -10.06
C GLY A 431 12.43 0.32 -9.35
N ALA A 432 12.67 -0.99 -9.39
CA ALA A 432 13.87 -1.64 -8.87
C ALA A 432 15.15 -1.08 -9.50
N LEU A 433 16.19 -0.98 -8.68
CA LEU A 433 17.46 -0.35 -9.04
C LEU A 433 18.46 -1.40 -9.51
N SER A 434 18.60 -1.52 -10.83
CA SER A 434 19.59 -2.37 -11.50
C SER A 434 20.92 -1.66 -11.75
#